data_AF-T0Q0T4-F1
#
_entry.id   AF-T0Q0T4-F1
#
_cell.length_a   1.000
_cell.length_b   1.000
_cell.length_c   1.000
_cell.angle_alpha   90.00
_cell.angle_beta   90.00
_cell.angle_gamma   90.00
#
_symmetry.space_group_name_H-M   'P 1'
#
loop_
_entity.id
_entity.type
_entity.pdbx_description
1 polymer ?
#
loop_
_entity_poly.entity_id
_entity_poly.type
_entity_poly.pdbx_seq_one_letter_code
_entity_poly.pdbx_strand_id
1 'polypeptide(L)'
;MDIVVKEDNIRFFERENKRVSMLVKTIKAIKEQPFVFFIKSPDLTVLNKVILYVRSNEMTNTLRFVHVYAEATDDELQAISALKEMVALFDRIYPKLKADLVTIHGKFEPALVQWLSKEYSMPTNMMFIKQPTNQAAHKVAGRGVRVITG
;
A
#
# COMPACT_ATOMS: atom_id res chain seq x y z
N MET A 1 -40.15 26.49 42.75
CA MET A 1 -40.09 25.02 42.63
C MET A 1 -38.97 24.76 41.65
N ASP A 2 -37.77 24.57 42.18
CA ASP A 2 -36.54 24.61 41.41
C ASP A 2 -36.31 23.25 40.75
N ILE A 3 -36.20 23.26 39.42
CA ILE A 3 -35.88 22.07 38.65
C ILE A 3 -34.36 21.90 38.74
N VAL A 4 -33.92 20.97 39.60
CA VAL A 4 -32.54 20.50 39.61
C VAL A 4 -32.33 19.65 38.36
N VAL A 5 -31.73 20.25 37.32
CA VAL A 5 -31.21 19.51 36.18
C VAL A 5 -29.98 18.76 36.66
N LYS A 6 -30.08 17.44 36.70
CA LYS A 6 -28.95 16.56 37.00
C LYS A 6 -27.96 16.70 35.84
N GLU A 7 -26.80 17.33 36.08
CA GLU A 7 -25.68 17.33 35.14
C GLU A 7 -25.15 15.89 35.00
N ASP A 8 -25.82 15.09 34.17
CA ASP A 8 -25.32 13.77 33.81
C ASP A 8 -24.04 13.92 32.97
N ASN A 9 -22.92 13.67 33.64
CA ASN A 9 -21.69 13.10 33.08
C ASN A 9 -21.02 13.78 31.88
N ILE A 10 -20.81 15.10 31.94
CA ILE A 10 -19.93 15.79 30.95
C ILE A 10 -18.43 15.50 31.22
N ARG A 11 -18.06 14.91 32.36
CA ARG A 11 -16.66 14.84 32.84
C ARG A 11 -15.98 13.47 32.81
N PHE A 12 -16.51 12.47 32.10
CA PHE A 12 -15.84 11.15 31.99
C PHE A 12 -14.78 11.07 30.87
N PHE A 13 -14.82 11.93 29.85
CA PHE A 13 -13.94 11.80 28.67
C PHE A 13 -12.63 12.59 28.73
N GLU A 14 -12.47 13.57 29.62
CA GLU A 14 -11.31 14.49 29.55
C GLU A 14 -9.98 13.84 29.95
N ARG A 15 -10.00 12.79 30.78
CA ARG A 15 -8.79 12.04 31.19
C ARG A 15 -8.39 10.93 30.21
N GLU A 16 -9.31 10.44 29.38
CA GLU A 16 -9.02 9.47 28.31
C GLU A 16 -8.34 10.11 27.09
N ASN A 17 -8.42 11.44 26.95
CA ASN A 17 -7.96 12.19 25.78
C ASN A 17 -6.54 11.86 25.33
N LYS A 18 -5.57 11.68 26.24
CA LYS A 18 -4.19 11.35 25.84
C LYS A 18 -4.07 9.92 25.31
N ARG A 19 -4.71 8.94 25.95
CA ARG A 19 -4.66 7.53 25.52
C ARG A 19 -5.45 7.32 24.24
N VAL A 20 -6.64 7.89 24.14
CA VAL A 20 -7.47 7.89 22.92
C VAL A 20 -6.75 8.61 21.78
N SER A 21 -6.14 9.77 22.03
CA SER A 21 -5.34 10.48 21.02
C SER A 21 -4.13 9.65 20.56
N MET A 22 -3.42 8.99 21.47
CA MET A 22 -2.33 8.08 21.12
C MET A 22 -2.82 6.92 20.27
N LEU A 23 -3.94 6.27 20.65
CA LEU A 23 -4.53 5.18 19.87
C LEU A 23 -4.93 5.64 18.47
N VAL A 24 -5.60 6.79 18.34
CA VAL A 24 -5.99 7.37 17.04
C VAL A 24 -4.75 7.67 16.19
N LYS A 25 -3.68 8.23 16.78
CA LYS A 25 -2.41 8.47 16.08
C LYS A 25 -1.78 7.17 15.59
N THR A 26 -1.75 6.14 16.43
CA THR A 26 -1.22 4.82 16.05
C THR A 26 -2.05 4.20 14.92
N ILE A 27 -3.39 4.22 15.02
CA ILE A 27 -4.28 3.70 13.96
C ILE A 27 -4.06 4.46 12.66
N LYS A 28 -3.92 5.78 12.73
CA LYS A 28 -3.66 6.62 11.56
C LYS A 28 -2.31 6.27 10.92
N ALA A 29 -1.26 6.13 11.72
CA ALA A 29 0.06 5.72 11.24
C ALA A 29 0.03 4.34 10.57
N ILE A 30 -0.72 3.37 11.13
CA ILE A 30 -0.92 2.05 10.53
C ILE A 30 -1.60 2.17 9.16
N LYS A 31 -2.63 3.01 9.04
CA LYS A 31 -3.37 3.20 7.77
C LYS A 31 -2.61 3.98 6.70
N GLU A 32 -1.68 4.83 7.10
CA GLU A 32 -0.83 5.62 6.21
C GLU A 32 0.42 4.86 5.74
N GLN A 33 0.70 3.70 6.33
CA GLN A 33 1.79 2.84 5.90
C GLN A 33 1.50 2.29 4.50
N PRO A 34 2.37 2.54 3.51
CA PRO A 34 2.13 2.13 2.14
C PRO A 34 2.26 0.62 2.01
N PHE A 35 1.24 -0.02 1.46
CA PHE A 35 1.39 -1.36 0.92
C PHE A 35 2.02 -1.27 -0.46
N VAL A 36 2.87 -2.23 -0.79
CA VAL A 36 3.58 -2.27 -2.08
C VAL A 36 3.02 -3.39 -2.93
N PHE A 37 2.73 -3.12 -4.20
CA PHE A 37 2.50 -4.15 -5.20
C PHE A 37 3.55 -4.05 -6.31
N PHE A 38 4.30 -5.13 -6.52
CA PHE A 38 5.26 -5.20 -7.62
C PHE A 38 4.55 -5.53 -8.93
N ILE A 39 4.65 -4.61 -9.90
CA ILE A 39 4.02 -4.74 -11.20
C ILE A 39 5.06 -4.90 -12.32
N LYS A 40 4.85 -5.90 -13.16
CA LYS A 40 5.77 -6.22 -14.26
C LYS A 40 5.47 -5.44 -15.54
N SER A 41 4.19 -5.19 -15.84
CA SER A 41 3.76 -4.57 -17.10
C SER A 41 2.44 -3.83 -16.91
N PRO A 42 2.12 -2.86 -17.78
CA PRO A 42 0.83 -2.15 -17.75
C PRO A 42 -0.33 -3.13 -18.02
N ASP A 43 -1.25 -3.26 -17.07
CA ASP A 43 -2.46 -4.06 -17.20
C ASP A 43 -3.55 -3.55 -16.24
N LEU A 44 -4.55 -2.85 -16.79
CA LEU A 44 -5.68 -2.31 -16.02
C LEU A 44 -6.41 -3.36 -15.19
N THR A 45 -6.52 -4.60 -15.68
CA THR A 45 -7.21 -5.68 -14.99
C THR A 45 -6.42 -6.09 -13.74
N VAL A 46 -5.10 -6.18 -13.86
CA VAL A 46 -4.23 -6.50 -12.72
C VAL A 46 -4.26 -5.38 -11.69
N LEU A 47 -4.12 -4.10 -12.10
CA LEU A 47 -4.22 -2.98 -11.16
C LEU A 47 -5.56 -2.99 -10.41
N ASN A 48 -6.67 -3.17 -11.13
CA ASN A 48 -7.99 -3.19 -10.51
C ASN A 48 -8.14 -4.34 -9.51
N LYS A 49 -7.72 -5.56 -9.87
CA LYS A 49 -7.76 -6.72 -8.97
C LYS A 49 -6.97 -6.46 -7.68
N VAL A 50 -5.77 -5.88 -7.81
CA VAL A 50 -4.92 -5.54 -6.66
C VAL A 50 -5.59 -4.48 -5.78
N ILE A 51 -6.13 -3.43 -6.37
CA ILE A 51 -6.84 -2.38 -5.63
C ILE A 51 -8.03 -2.96 -4.86
N LEU A 52 -8.86 -3.79 -5.51
CA LEU A 52 -10.00 -4.43 -4.87
C LEU A 52 -9.56 -5.35 -3.73
N TYR A 53 -8.48 -6.11 -3.92
CA TYR A 53 -7.89 -6.93 -2.86
C TYR A 53 -7.48 -6.08 -1.66
N VAL A 54 -6.66 -5.05 -1.87
CA VAL A 54 -6.15 -4.18 -0.80
C VAL A 54 -7.30 -3.52 -0.05
N ARG A 55 -8.29 -2.99 -0.77
CA ARG A 55 -9.47 -2.36 -0.16
C ARG A 55 -10.32 -3.31 0.68
N SER A 56 -10.33 -4.60 0.35
CA SER A 56 -11.20 -5.58 1.01
C SER A 56 -10.50 -6.33 2.14
N ASN A 57 -9.17 -6.41 2.12
CA ASN A 57 -8.40 -7.30 2.99
C ASN A 57 -7.34 -6.59 3.85
N GLU A 58 -6.93 -5.37 3.50
CA GLU A 58 -5.86 -4.65 4.21
C GLU A 58 -6.37 -3.39 4.91
N MET A 59 -5.87 -3.14 6.12
CA MET A 59 -6.16 -1.90 6.85
C MET A 59 -5.23 -0.77 6.42
N THR A 60 -5.37 -0.31 5.17
CA THR A 60 -4.58 0.79 4.61
C THR A 60 -5.40 1.70 3.71
N ASN A 61 -4.96 2.95 3.59
CA ASN A 61 -5.48 3.91 2.62
C ASN A 61 -4.41 4.28 1.58
N THR A 62 -3.29 3.56 1.52
CA THR A 62 -2.15 3.87 0.66
C THR A 62 -1.62 2.62 -0.04
N LEU A 63 -1.57 2.65 -1.37
CA LEU A 63 -1.06 1.57 -2.21
C LEU A 63 -0.02 2.12 -3.18
N ARG A 64 1.17 1.55 -3.16
CA ARG A 64 2.27 1.89 -4.05
C ARG A 64 2.53 0.79 -5.05
N PHE A 65 2.39 1.12 -6.32
CA PHE A 65 2.84 0.28 -7.40
C PHE A 65 4.35 0.47 -7.58
N VAL A 66 5.12 -0.61 -7.54
CA VAL A 66 6.56 -0.60 -7.79
C VAL A 66 6.84 -1.35 -9.08
N HIS A 67 7.43 -0.66 -10.04
CA HIS A 67 7.85 -1.22 -11.30
C HIS A 67 9.37 -1.23 -11.37
N VAL A 68 9.95 -2.40 -11.64
CA VAL A 68 11.40 -2.62 -11.62
C VAL A 68 11.86 -3.01 -13.01
N TYR A 69 12.80 -2.26 -13.56
CA TYR A 69 13.24 -2.40 -14.95
C TYR A 69 14.77 -2.40 -15.04
N ALA A 70 15.34 -3.27 -15.87
CA ALA A 70 16.78 -3.47 -15.94
C ALA A 70 17.47 -2.49 -16.90
N GLU A 71 16.79 -2.10 -17.98
CA GLU A 71 17.29 -1.22 -19.03
C GLU A 71 16.18 -0.27 -19.47
N ALA A 72 16.53 0.98 -19.79
CA ALA A 72 15.59 1.99 -20.25
C ALA A 72 15.45 1.96 -21.78
N THR A 73 14.86 0.88 -22.32
CA THR A 73 14.52 0.80 -23.75
C THR A 73 13.29 1.66 -24.07
N ASP A 74 13.06 1.96 -25.35
CA ASP A 74 11.87 2.72 -25.76
C ASP A 74 10.56 2.02 -25.33
N ASP A 75 10.50 0.69 -25.47
CA ASP A 75 9.37 -0.12 -25.00
C ASP A 75 9.16 -0.01 -23.49
N GLU A 76 10.25 0.01 -22.71
CA GLU A 76 10.18 0.14 -21.26
C GLU A 76 9.72 1.54 -20.84
N LEU A 77 10.20 2.58 -21.52
CA LEU A 77 9.75 3.96 -21.29
C LEU A 77 8.27 4.13 -21.63
N GLN A 78 7.80 3.48 -22.70
CA GLN A 78 6.38 3.45 -23.05
C GLN A 78 5.55 2.71 -21.98
N ALA A 79 6.04 1.57 -21.49
CA ALA A 79 5.40 0.83 -20.40
C ALA A 79 5.32 1.66 -19.12
N ILE A 80 6.39 2.37 -18.75
CA ILE A 80 6.39 3.28 -17.60
C ILE A 80 5.36 4.40 -17.79
N SER A 81 5.26 4.99 -18.99
CA SER A 81 4.27 6.03 -19.27
C SER A 81 2.84 5.50 -19.12
N ALA A 82 2.55 4.33 -19.70
CA ALA A 82 1.24 3.69 -19.58
C ALA A 82 0.90 3.37 -18.13
N LEU A 83 1.84 2.85 -17.34
CA LEU A 83 1.64 2.61 -15.90
C LEU A 83 1.31 3.90 -15.14
N LYS A 84 2.01 5.01 -15.43
CA LYS A 84 1.73 6.31 -14.79
C LYS A 84 0.30 6.76 -15.05
N GLU A 85 -0.15 6.67 -16.31
CA GLU A 85 -1.51 7.04 -16.68
C GLU A 85 -2.57 6.15 -16.01
N MET A 86 -2.36 4.83 -16.02
CA MET A 86 -3.27 3.87 -15.39
C MET A 86 -3.36 4.05 -13.87
N VAL A 87 -2.23 4.25 -13.19
CA VAL A 87 -2.21 4.49 -11.74
C VAL A 87 -2.91 5.81 -11.40
N ALA A 88 -2.64 6.89 -12.15
CA ALA A 88 -3.30 8.18 -11.96
C ALA A 88 -4.81 8.11 -12.26
N LEU A 89 -5.24 7.27 -13.20
CA LEU A 89 -6.65 6.98 -13.41
C LEU A 89 -7.27 6.34 -12.16
N PHE A 90 -6.64 5.29 -11.62
CA PHE A 90 -7.19 4.58 -10.47
C PHE A 90 -7.16 5.37 -9.16
N ASP A 91 -6.16 6.22 -8.94
CA ASP A 91 -6.11 7.15 -7.80
C ASP A 91 -7.35 8.07 -7.78
N ARG A 92 -7.82 8.49 -8.96
CA ARG A 92 -9.06 9.28 -9.12
C ARG A 92 -10.33 8.45 -8.99
N ILE A 93 -10.35 7.23 -9.51
CA ILE A 93 -11.51 6.32 -9.42
C ILE A 93 -11.76 5.88 -7.97
N TYR A 94 -10.70 5.70 -7.17
CA TYR A 94 -10.77 5.19 -5.80
C TYR A 94 -10.29 6.23 -4.78
N PRO A 95 -11.02 7.34 -4.53
CA PRO A 95 -10.53 8.48 -3.74
C PRO A 95 -10.24 8.17 -2.26
N LYS A 96 -10.67 7.01 -1.75
CA LYS A 96 -10.38 6.54 -0.38
C LYS A 96 -9.06 5.75 -0.27
N LEU A 97 -8.44 5.42 -1.40
CA LEU A 97 -7.16 4.72 -1.49
C LEU A 97 -6.21 5.55 -2.36
N LYS A 98 -5.19 6.14 -1.74
CA LYS A 98 -4.13 6.85 -2.47
C LYS A 98 -3.26 5.85 -3.19
N ALA A 99 -3.20 5.95 -4.51
CA ALA A 99 -2.40 5.09 -5.37
C ALA A 99 -1.26 5.87 -6.03
N ASP A 100 -0.03 5.39 -5.93
CA ASP A 100 1.13 5.99 -6.59
C ASP A 100 2.01 4.96 -7.31
N LEU A 101 2.91 5.45 -8.17
CA LEU A 101 3.85 4.63 -8.93
C LEU A 101 5.28 5.05 -8.60
N VAL A 102 6.12 4.06 -8.28
CA VAL A 102 7.57 4.21 -8.17
C VAL A 102 8.23 3.29 -9.17
N THR A 103 9.16 3.84 -9.96
CA THR A 103 9.95 3.10 -10.95
C THR A 103 11.38 2.96 -10.46
N ILE A 104 11.94 1.75 -10.49
CA ILE A 104 13.28 1.45 -9.99
C ILE A 104 14.11 0.83 -11.10
N HIS A 105 15.23 1.47 -11.43
CA HIS A 105 16.22 0.91 -12.35
C HIS A 105 17.07 -0.14 -11.61
N GLY A 106 16.96 -1.39 -12.01
CA GLY A 106 17.66 -2.52 -11.40
C GLY A 106 17.01 -3.87 -11.70
N LYS A 107 17.38 -4.89 -10.92
CA LYS A 107 16.83 -6.25 -11.05
C LYS A 107 15.84 -6.54 -9.92
N PHE A 108 14.78 -7.28 -10.25
CA PHE A 108 13.81 -7.75 -9.26
C PHE A 108 14.37 -8.94 -8.49
N GLU A 109 15.00 -8.65 -7.35
CA GLU A 109 15.70 -9.63 -6.51
C GLU A 109 15.32 -9.49 -5.03
N PRO A 110 15.55 -10.54 -4.20
CA PRO A 110 15.29 -10.49 -2.76
C PRO A 110 15.94 -9.30 -2.03
N ALA A 111 17.09 -8.82 -2.51
CA ALA A 111 17.77 -7.66 -1.96
C ALA A 111 16.92 -6.38 -2.08
N LEU A 112 16.19 -6.22 -3.19
CA LEU A 112 15.32 -5.06 -3.41
C LEU A 112 14.18 -5.03 -2.39
N VAL A 113 13.59 -6.19 -2.09
CA VAL A 113 12.52 -6.31 -1.08
C VAL A 113 13.02 -5.91 0.31
N GLN A 114 14.23 -6.33 0.67
CA GLN A 114 14.85 -5.95 1.94
C GLN A 114 15.21 -4.46 1.98
N TRP A 115 15.68 -3.91 0.86
CA TRP A 115 15.95 -2.49 0.74
C TRP A 115 14.67 -1.65 0.89
N LEU A 116 13.59 -1.99 0.18
CA LEU A 116 12.28 -1.32 0.31
C LEU A 116 11.70 -1.42 1.72
N SER A 117 11.87 -2.57 2.38
CA SER A 117 11.43 -2.79 3.75
C SER A 117 12.10 -1.81 4.72
N LYS A 118 13.41 -1.61 4.56
CA LYS A 118 14.17 -0.63 5.35
C LYS A 118 13.82 0.81 4.97
N GLU A 119 13.80 1.12 3.68
CA GLU A 119 13.54 2.47 3.16
C GLU A 119 12.20 3.03 3.64
N TYR A 120 11.15 2.21 3.58
CA TYR A 120 9.81 2.62 4.01
C TYR A 120 9.46 2.21 5.44
N SER A 121 10.41 1.65 6.20
CA SER A 121 10.17 1.11 7.54
C SER A 121 8.92 0.21 7.58
N MET A 122 8.77 -0.66 6.58
CA MET A 122 7.62 -1.56 6.42
C MET A 122 8.05 -3.02 6.47
N PRO A 123 7.26 -3.92 7.10
CA PRO A 123 7.56 -5.34 7.03
C PRO A 123 7.27 -5.89 5.62
N THR A 124 7.99 -6.94 5.23
CA THR A 124 7.90 -7.52 3.87
C THR A 124 6.54 -8.14 3.55
N ASN A 125 5.73 -8.45 4.56
CA ASN A 125 4.36 -8.94 4.39
C ASN A 125 3.36 -7.84 3.96
N MET A 126 3.77 -6.57 3.93
CA MET A 126 3.03 -5.49 3.30
C MET A 126 3.36 -5.33 1.81
N MET A 127 4.19 -6.23 1.28
CA MET A 127 4.53 -6.27 -0.14
C MET A 127 3.82 -7.43 -0.82
N PHE A 128 3.39 -7.19 -2.05
CA PHE A 128 2.58 -8.08 -2.85
C PHE A 128 3.20 -8.35 -4.21
N ILE A 129 3.01 -9.57 -4.70
CA ILE A 129 3.31 -9.96 -6.07
C ILE A 129 2.10 -10.66 -6.70
N LYS A 130 1.99 -10.55 -8.03
CA LYS A 130 1.24 -11.51 -8.83
C LYS A 130 1.90 -12.89 -8.71
N GLN A 131 1.12 -13.96 -8.90
CA GLN A 131 1.62 -15.33 -8.92
C GLN A 131 2.89 -15.40 -9.78
N PRO A 132 4.03 -15.78 -9.17
CA PRO A 132 5.30 -15.78 -9.86
C PRO A 132 5.28 -16.82 -10.98
N THR A 133 5.72 -16.42 -12.17
CA THR A 133 5.94 -17.33 -13.31
C THR A 133 7.42 -17.62 -13.54
N ASN A 134 8.32 -17.00 -12.78
CA ASN A 134 9.77 -17.15 -12.91
C ASN A 134 10.46 -17.43 -11.56
N GLN A 135 11.65 -18.02 -11.62
CA GLN A 135 12.42 -18.41 -10.42
C GLN A 135 12.82 -17.22 -9.54
N ALA A 136 13.07 -16.04 -10.13
CA ALA A 136 13.42 -14.84 -9.38
C ALA A 136 12.29 -14.39 -8.44
N ALA A 137 11.05 -14.37 -8.93
CA ALA A 137 9.89 -14.01 -8.13
C ALA A 137 9.55 -15.08 -7.07
N HIS A 138 9.85 -16.35 -7.31
CA HIS A 138 9.78 -17.39 -6.27
C HIS A 138 10.77 -17.12 -5.11
N LYS A 139 12.01 -16.71 -5.40
CA LYS A 139 12.98 -16.34 -4.36
C LYS A 139 12.52 -15.12 -3.55
N VAL A 140 11.82 -14.19 -4.19
CA VAL A 140 11.24 -13.00 -3.53
C VAL A 140 10.07 -13.39 -2.62
N ALA A 141 9.16 -14.26 -3.07
CA ALA A 141 8.06 -14.79 -2.24
C ALA A 141 8.57 -15.42 -0.93
N GLY A 142 9.70 -16.12 -0.98
CA GLY A 142 10.37 -16.71 0.19
C GLY A 142 10.86 -15.70 1.24
N ARG A 143 10.75 -14.38 1.00
CA ARG A 143 11.12 -13.32 1.96
C ARG A 143 9.92 -12.71 2.70
N GLY A 144 8.77 -13.39 2.69
CA GLY A 144 7.55 -12.95 3.37
C GLY A 144 6.65 -12.05 2.51
N VAL A 145 6.97 -11.90 1.23
CA VAL A 145 6.12 -11.19 0.25
C VAL A 145 4.90 -12.05 -0.06
N ARG A 146 3.71 -11.43 -0.07
CA ARG A 146 2.43 -12.14 -0.24
C ARG A 146 2.06 -12.26 -1.72
N VAL A 147 1.53 -13.41 -2.12
CA VAL A 147 0.98 -13.64 -3.45
C VAL A 147 -0.53 -13.41 -3.40
N ILE A 148 -1.09 -12.50 -4.21
CA ILE A 148 -2.50 -12.08 -4.08
C ILE A 148 -3.35 -12.20 -5.35
N THR A 149 -2.75 -12.48 -6.52
CA THR A 149 -3.51 -12.61 -7.78
C THR A 149 -2.88 -13.62 -8.73
N GLY A 150 -3.73 -14.44 -9.37
CA GLY A 150 -3.46 -15.17 -10.61
C GLY A 150 -4.03 -14.41 -11.81
#